data_AF-A0A7J2S3W3-F1
#
_entry.id   AF-A0A7J2S3W3-F1
#
_cell.length_a   1.000
_cell.length_b   1.000
_cell.length_c   1.000
_cell.angle_alpha   90.00
_cell.angle_beta   90.00
_cell.angle_gamma   90.00
#
_symmetry.space_group_name_H-M   'P 1'
#
loop_
_entity.id
_entity.type
_entity.pdbx_description
1 polymer ?
#
loop_
_entity_poly.entity_id
_entity_poly.type
_entity_poly.pdbx_seq_one_letter_code
_entity_poly.pdbx_strand_id
1 'polypeptide(L)'
;MSGMSKIVKTISNVTFPLIMIYGLYIIAHGHLTPGGGFQGGAVVASGCAMILVAYGSIWTMGKIKEKNLSVLESLGALFFIGIALFGLIFGA
;
A
#
# COMPACT_ATOMS: atom_id res chain seq x y z
N MET A 1 -12.85 -15.26 -9.25
CA MET A 1 -11.76 -15.71 -10.15
C MET A 1 -11.00 -16.82 -9.47
N SER A 2 -10.79 -17.96 -10.15
CA SER A 2 -9.84 -18.99 -9.71
C SER A 2 -8.42 -18.42 -9.77
N GLY A 3 -7.58 -18.73 -8.77
CA GLY A 3 -6.21 -18.20 -8.71
C GLY A 3 -5.30 -18.76 -9.81
N MET A 4 -4.16 -18.10 -10.03
CA MET A 4 -3.17 -18.45 -11.06
C MET A 4 -2.39 -19.74 -10.74
N SER A 5 -1.49 -20.13 -11.65
CA SER A 5 -0.63 -21.31 -11.53
C SER A 5 0.27 -21.25 -10.28
N LYS A 6 0.78 -22.42 -9.84
CA LYS A 6 1.72 -22.51 -8.71
C LYS A 6 2.97 -21.65 -8.93
N ILE A 7 3.51 -21.64 -10.15
CA ILE A 7 4.70 -20.86 -10.50
C ILE A 7 4.44 -19.36 -10.27
N VAL A 8 3.31 -18.85 -10.76
CA VAL A 8 2.93 -17.44 -10.57
C VAL A 8 2.80 -17.10 -9.09
N LYS A 9 2.09 -17.93 -8.31
CA LYS A 9 1.94 -17.72 -6.86
C LYS A 9 3.26 -17.70 -6.12
N THR A 10 4.16 -18.64 -6.41
CA THR A 10 5.49 -18.72 -5.79
C THR A 10 6.30 -17.47 -6.09
N ILE A 11 6.36 -17.05 -7.35
CA ILE A 11 7.10 -15.83 -7.75
C ILE A 11 6.46 -14.60 -7.11
N SER A 12 5.13 -14.47 -7.13
CA SER A 12 4.43 -13.34 -6.50
C SER A 12 4.75 -13.23 -5.00
N ASN A 13 4.87 -14.35 -4.27
CA ASN A 13 5.23 -14.32 -2.85
C ASN A 13 6.65 -13.83 -2.60
N VAL A 14 7.58 -14.11 -3.51
CA VAL A 14 8.98 -13.64 -3.40
C VAL A 14 9.07 -12.17 -3.81
N THR A 15 8.37 -11.76 -4.86
CA THR A 15 8.42 -10.39 -5.38
C THR A 15 7.63 -9.40 -4.52
N PHE A 16 6.54 -9.84 -3.88
CA PHE A 16 5.70 -8.97 -3.05
C PHE A 16 6.47 -8.19 -1.97
N PRO A 17 7.26 -8.83 -1.08
CA PRO A 17 8.03 -8.08 -0.08
C PRO A 17 9.04 -7.11 -0.71
N LEU A 18 9.61 -7.44 -1.87
CA LEU A 18 10.52 -6.54 -2.58
C LEU A 18 9.79 -5.29 -3.10
N ILE A 19 8.60 -5.44 -3.68
CA ILE A 19 7.75 -4.32 -4.10
C ILE A 19 7.38 -3.45 -2.90
N MET A 20 7.01 -4.07 -1.78
CA MET A 20 6.64 -3.34 -0.56
C MET A 20 7.81 -2.51 -0.02
N ILE A 21 9.00 -3.10 0.08
CA ILE A 21 10.21 -2.40 0.52
C ILE A 21 10.54 -1.24 -0.43
N TYR A 22 10.46 -1.47 -1.74
CA TYR A 22 10.75 -0.44 -2.74
C TYR A 22 9.74 0.72 -2.71
N GLY A 23 8.44 0.42 -2.58
CA GLY A 23 7.41 1.45 -2.43
C GLY A 23 7.62 2.28 -1.16
N LEU A 24 7.94 1.64 -0.03
CA LEU A 24 8.26 2.35 1.22
C LEU A 24 9.54 3.19 1.10
N TYR A 25 10.55 2.71 0.38
CA TYR A 25 11.75 3.47 0.07
C TYR A 25 11.43 4.78 -0.67
N ILE A 26 10.60 4.73 -1.72
CA ILE A 26 10.16 5.90 -2.49
C ILE A 26 9.41 6.91 -1.61
N ILE A 27 8.57 6.42 -0.68
CA ILE A 27 7.84 7.28 0.26
C ILE A 27 8.82 7.98 1.20
N ALA A 28 9.71 7.22 1.85
CA ALA A 28 10.65 7.74 2.83
C ALA A 28 11.66 8.74 2.24
N HIS A 29 12.14 8.48 1.02
CA HIS A 29 13.14 9.30 0.34
C HIS A 29 12.53 10.33 -0.62
N GLY A 30 11.22 10.58 -0.56
CA GLY A 30 10.55 11.55 -1.43
C GLY A 30 11.03 13.00 -1.27
N HIS A 31 11.80 13.30 -0.22
CA HIS A 31 12.43 14.60 0.02
C HIS A 31 13.82 14.74 -0.64
N LEU A 32 14.49 13.63 -1.00
CA LEU A 32 15.82 13.62 -1.61
C LEU A 32 15.80 13.16 -3.07
N THR A 33 14.94 12.21 -3.38
CA THR A 33 14.85 11.56 -4.70
C THR A 33 13.51 11.89 -5.35
N PRO A 34 13.41 11.90 -6.70
CA PRO A 34 12.12 11.98 -7.38
C PRO A 34 11.19 10.87 -6.87
N GLY A 35 10.05 11.24 -6.32
CA GLY A 35 9.27 10.29 -5.53
C GLY A 35 8.17 10.95 -4.70
N GLY A 36 7.86 10.32 -3.56
CA GLY A 36 6.92 10.82 -2.57
C GLY A 36 5.77 9.86 -2.28
N GLY A 37 4.82 10.34 -1.47
CA GLY A 37 3.71 9.53 -0.95
C GLY A 37 2.82 8.93 -2.04
N PHE A 38 2.45 9.71 -3.06
CA PHE A 38 1.54 9.25 -4.11
C PHE A 38 2.16 8.16 -4.99
N GLN A 39 3.37 8.40 -5.52
CA GLN A 39 4.05 7.49 -6.42
C GLN A 39 4.45 6.19 -5.70
N GLY A 40 5.03 6.29 -4.50
CA GLY A 40 5.36 5.11 -3.69
C GLY A 40 4.12 4.36 -3.21
N GLY A 41 3.03 5.09 -2.91
CA GLY A 41 1.72 4.50 -2.61
C GLY A 41 1.14 3.70 -3.78
N ALA A 42 1.25 4.21 -5.01
CA ALA A 42 0.83 3.49 -6.21
C ALA A 42 1.64 2.19 -6.42
N VAL A 43 2.95 2.20 -6.15
CA VAL A 43 3.80 1.00 -6.17
C VAL A 43 3.31 -0.03 -5.14
N VAL A 44 3.09 0.38 -3.89
CA VAL A 44 2.53 -0.52 -2.85
C VAL A 44 1.17 -1.09 -3.26
N ALA A 45 0.28 -0.25 -3.77
CA ALA A 45 -1.04 -0.67 -4.25
C ALA A 45 -0.94 -1.70 -5.39
N SER A 46 0.01 -1.52 -6.31
CA SER A 46 0.27 -2.49 -7.39
C SER A 46 0.78 -3.83 -6.86
N GLY A 47 1.60 -3.85 -5.81
CA GLY A 47 2.03 -5.07 -5.13
C GLY A 47 0.85 -5.82 -4.51
N CYS A 48 -0.07 -5.10 -3.86
CA CYS A 48 -1.32 -5.67 -3.35
C CYS A 48 -2.21 -6.21 -4.48
N ALA A 49 -2.34 -5.47 -5.59
CA ALA A 49 -3.09 -5.91 -6.77
C ALA A 49 -2.48 -7.17 -7.40
N MET A 50 -1.15 -7.30 -7.43
CA MET A 50 -0.45 -8.50 -7.90
C MET A 50 -0.85 -9.74 -7.09
N ILE A 51 -0.90 -9.64 -5.75
CA ILE A 51 -1.36 -10.74 -4.89
C ILE A 51 -2.83 -11.08 -5.17
N LEU A 52 -3.68 -10.06 -5.34
CA LEU A 52 -5.10 -10.25 -5.67
C LEU A 52 -5.25 -11.04 -6.98
N VAL A 53 -4.48 -10.71 -8.01
CA VAL A 53 -4.52 -11.43 -9.30
C VAL A 53 -3.94 -12.84 -9.16
N ALA A 54 -2.81 -13.01 -8.47
CA ALA A 54 -2.14 -14.30 -8.32
C ALA A 54 -2.99 -15.33 -7.56
N TYR A 55 -3.70 -14.90 -6.51
CA TYR A 55 -4.51 -15.78 -5.66
C TYR A 55 -6.01 -15.77 -6.01
N GLY A 56 -6.46 -14.77 -6.77
CA GLY A 56 -7.86 -14.57 -7.13
C GLY A 56 -8.65 -13.86 -6.03
N SER A 57 -9.81 -13.31 -6.42
CA SER A 57 -10.67 -12.52 -5.52
C SER A 57 -11.20 -13.31 -4.33
N ILE A 58 -11.52 -14.59 -4.50
CA ILE A 58 -12.14 -15.42 -3.45
C ILE A 58 -11.20 -15.62 -2.26
N TRP A 59 -9.92 -15.92 -2.53
CA TRP A 59 -8.92 -16.08 -1.48
C TRP A 59 -8.59 -14.73 -0.82
N THR A 60 -8.51 -13.68 -1.63
CA THR A 60 -8.13 -12.34 -1.17
C THR A 60 -9.20 -11.72 -0.26
N MET A 61 -10.48 -11.80 -0.62
CA MET A 61 -11.59 -11.30 0.20
C MET A 61 -11.75 -12.07 1.52
N GLY A 62 -11.30 -13.33 1.58
CA GLY A 62 -11.24 -14.09 2.84
C GLY A 62 -10.13 -13.62 3.80
N LYS A 63 -9.09 -12.95 3.28
CA LYS A 63 -7.93 -12.48 4.05
C LYS A 63 -7.97 -10.98 4.34
N ILE A 64 -8.48 -10.18 3.40
CA ILE A 64 -8.54 -8.73 3.44
C ILE A 64 -10.00 -8.30 3.46
N LYS A 65 -10.43 -7.72 4.58
CA LYS A 65 -11.78 -7.15 4.71
C LYS A 65 -11.75 -5.70 4.24
N GLU A 66 -12.68 -5.33 3.37
CA GLU A 66 -12.84 -3.94 2.88
C GLU A 66 -12.95 -2.92 4.02
N LYS A 67 -13.63 -3.29 5.11
CA LYS A 67 -13.71 -2.47 6.33
C LYS A 67 -12.33 -2.06 6.85
N ASN A 68 -11.35 -2.97 6.84
CA ASN A 68 -10.02 -2.67 7.35
C ASN A 68 -9.28 -1.68 6.43
N LEU A 69 -9.46 -1.80 5.11
CA LEU A 69 -8.91 -0.84 4.15
C LEU A 69 -9.53 0.55 4.33
N SER A 70 -10.85 0.61 4.47
CA SER A 70 -11.56 1.88 4.69
C SER A 70 -11.16 2.56 6.01
N VAL A 71 -10.94 1.78 7.07
CA VAL A 71 -10.41 2.30 8.34
C VAL A 71 -8.98 2.84 8.16
N LEU A 72 -8.11 2.12 7.43
CA LEU A 72 -6.74 2.54 7.18
C LEU A 72 -6.67 3.84 6.34
N GLU A 73 -7.51 3.94 5.30
CA GLU A 73 -7.66 5.14 4.48
C GLU A 73 -8.09 6.35 5.34
N SER A 74 -9.15 6.15 6.14
CA SER A 74 -9.69 7.19 7.02
C SER A 74 -8.64 7.66 8.04
N LEU A 75 -7.89 6.73 8.63
CA LEU A 75 -6.78 7.05 9.53
C LEU A 75 -5.69 7.86 8.83
N GLY A 76 -5.31 7.49 7.60
CA GLY A 76 -4.33 8.24 6.82
C GLY A 76 -4.76 9.69 6.58
N ALA A 77 -6.01 9.91 6.19
CA ALA A 77 -6.58 11.24 6.00
C ALA A 77 -6.61 12.04 7.32
N LEU A 78 -7.03 11.41 8.42
CA LEU A 78 -7.05 12.03 9.74
C LEU A 78 -5.65 12.42 10.21
N PHE A 79 -4.64 11.58 10.01
CA PHE A 79 -3.24 11.92 10.34
C PHE A 79 -2.75 13.12 9.53
N PHE A 80 -3.05 13.18 8.23
CA PHE A 80 -2.66 14.30 7.39
C PHE A 80 -3.27 15.63 7.88
N ILE A 81 -4.57 15.63 8.17
CA ILE A 81 -5.27 16.81 8.70
C ILE A 81 -4.76 17.15 10.11
N GLY A 82 -4.54 16.15 10.96
CA GLY A 82 -4.06 16.33 12.33
C GLY A 82 -2.70 17.00 12.40
N ILE A 83 -1.75 16.59 11.55
CA ILE A 83 -0.43 17.23 11.43
C ILE A 83 -0.57 18.68 10.96
N ALA A 84 -1.45 18.95 9.99
CA ALA A 84 -1.69 20.30 9.50
C ALA A 84 -2.27 21.22 10.60
N LEU A 85 -3.26 20.75 11.36
CA LEU A 85 -3.84 21.50 12.49
C LEU A 85 -2.82 21.72 13.61
N PHE A 86 -1.99 20.72 13.92
CA PHE A 86 -0.92 20.85 14.90
C PHE A 86 0.07 21.94 14.51
N GLY A 87 0.45 22.01 13.22
CA GLY A 87 1.28 23.09 12.69
C GLY A 87 0.62 24.47 12.82
N LEU A 88 -0.71 24.56 12.69
CA LEU A 88 -1.45 25.82 12.84
C LEU A 88 -1.51 26.30 14.29
N ILE A 89 -1.63 25.39 15.27
CA ILE A 89 -1.72 25.72 16.69
C ILE A 89 -0.36 26.13 17.27
N PHE A 90 0.70 25.40 16.92
CA PHE A 90 2.03 25.60 17.51
C PHE A 90 2.98 26.43 16.64
N GLY A 91 2.63 26.66 15.37
CA GLY A 91 3.43 27.45 14.43
C GLY A 91 2.92 28.89 14.22
N ALA A 92 1.75 29.24 14.76
CA ALA A 92 1.25 30.62 14.86
C ALA A 92 1.75 31.28 16.14
#